data_AF-A0A2S5NNK6-F1
#
_entry.id   AF-A0A2S5NNK6-F1
#
_cell.length_a   1.000
_cell.length_b   1.000
_cell.length_c   1.000
_cell.angle_alpha   90.00
_cell.angle_beta   90.00
_cell.angle_gamma   90.00
#
_symmetry.space_group_name_H-M   'P 1'
#
loop_
_entity.id
_entity.type
_entity.pdbx_description
1 polymer ?
#
loop_
_entity_poly.entity_id
_entity_poly.type
_entity_poly.pdbx_seq_one_letter_code
_entity_poly.pdbx_strand_id
1 'polypeptide(L)'
;MNTTSDCVIEDVGLNRKIRVAKSGSNATVVWTPWADKAHQMGDMGTADEWRKTVCIETANAMENSIVVNPNQTHTLTAEYSVEDF
;
A
#
# COMPACT_ATOMS: atom_id res chain seq x y z
N MET A 1 -3.26 -8.90 -4.28
CA MET A 1 -2.47 -10.09 -4.67
C MET A 1 -2.07 -10.84 -3.42
N ASN A 2 -1.96 -12.17 -3.45
CA ASN A 2 -1.50 -12.95 -2.30
C ASN A 2 0.02 -12.93 -2.23
N THR A 3 0.55 -12.12 -1.32
CA THR A 3 1.97 -11.81 -1.21
C THR A 3 2.35 -11.66 0.25
N THR A 4 3.53 -12.16 0.60
CA THR A 4 4.18 -11.93 1.90
C THR A 4 5.45 -11.10 1.75
N SER A 5 5.99 -11.01 0.53
CA SER A 5 7.19 -10.24 0.20
C SER A 5 6.95 -8.74 0.25
N ASP A 6 8.05 -8.01 0.43
CA ASP A 6 8.14 -6.57 0.24
C ASP A 6 7.67 -6.16 -1.16
N CYS A 7 7.22 -4.91 -1.26
CA CYS A 7 6.96 -4.24 -2.52
C CYS A 7 7.91 -3.04 -2.67
N VAL A 8 8.45 -2.83 -3.87
CA VAL A 8 9.33 -1.69 -4.16
C VAL A 8 8.68 -0.85 -5.24
N ILE A 9 8.56 0.46 -4.97
CA ILE A 9 8.17 1.47 -5.95
C ILE A 9 9.47 2.02 -6.56
N GLU A 10 9.63 1.85 -7.87
CA GLU A 10 10.69 2.50 -8.63
C GLU A 10 10.21 3.87 -9.12
N ASP A 11 10.70 4.94 -8.50
CA ASP A 11 10.34 6.32 -8.82
C ASP A 11 11.48 6.98 -9.60
N VAL A 12 11.59 6.59 -10.88
CA VAL A 12 12.66 7.06 -11.79
C VAL A 12 12.65 8.58 -11.92
N GLY A 13 11.46 9.21 -11.88
CA GLY A 13 11.32 10.66 -11.98
C GLY A 13 11.98 11.43 -10.83
N LEU A 14 12.07 10.81 -9.65
CA LEU A 14 12.73 11.39 -8.47
C LEU A 14 14.02 10.68 -8.07
N ASN A 15 14.56 9.82 -8.95
CA ASN A 15 15.80 9.06 -8.73
C ASN A 15 15.86 8.35 -7.36
N ARG A 16 14.77 7.70 -6.94
CA ARG A 16 14.69 6.92 -5.70
C ARG A 16 13.91 5.61 -5.88
N LYS A 17 14.19 4.65 -5.01
CA LYS A 17 13.32 3.50 -4.71
C LYS A 17 12.63 3.71 -3.36
N ILE A 18 11.38 3.29 -3.25
CA ILE A 18 10.67 3.26 -1.97
C ILE A 18 10.31 1.81 -1.69
N ARG A 19 10.91 1.22 -0.65
CA ARG A 19 10.56 -0.12 -0.20
C ARG A 19 9.45 -0.03 0.85
N VAL A 20 8.44 -0.87 0.66
CA VAL A 20 7.41 -1.17 1.64
C VAL A 20 7.63 -2.60 2.10
N ALA A 21 8.38 -2.74 3.19
CA ALA A 21 8.55 -4.03 3.85
C ALA A 21 7.33 -4.33 4.71
N LYS A 22 6.94 -5.60 4.77
CA LYS A 22 5.70 -5.97 5.46
C LYS A 22 5.79 -7.29 6.22
N SER A 23 5.07 -7.37 7.33
CA SER A 23 4.88 -8.61 8.07
C SER A 23 3.47 -8.71 8.66
N GLY A 24 3.08 -9.93 9.04
CA GLY A 24 1.75 -10.20 9.58
C GLY A 24 0.62 -10.08 8.56
N SER A 25 0.92 -10.04 7.26
CA SER A 25 -0.09 -9.92 6.21
C SER A 25 0.21 -10.80 5.00
N ASN A 26 -0.84 -11.34 4.39
CA ASN A 26 -0.74 -12.21 3.21
C ASN A 26 -1.30 -11.58 1.93
N ALA A 27 -1.69 -10.30 1.96
CA ALA A 27 -2.06 -9.56 0.77
C ALA A 27 -1.32 -8.21 0.65
N THR A 28 -1.01 -7.83 -0.59
CA THR A 28 -0.65 -6.46 -0.94
C THR A 28 -1.69 -5.90 -1.91
N VAL A 29 -2.22 -4.72 -1.60
CA VAL A 29 -3.07 -3.94 -2.50
C VAL A 29 -2.22 -2.86 -3.15
N VAL A 30 -2.34 -2.73 -4.47
CA VAL A 30 -1.74 -1.65 -5.25
C VAL A 30 -2.89 -0.86 -5.84
N TRP A 31 -3.00 0.42 -5.48
CA TRP A 31 -4.18 1.21 -5.82
C TRP A 31 -3.85 2.66 -6.17
N THR A 32 -4.64 3.19 -7.09
CA THR A 32 -4.75 4.61 -7.41
C THR A 32 -6.21 4.87 -7.81
N PRO A 33 -6.80 6.02 -7.45
CA PRO A 33 -8.20 6.31 -7.76
C PRO A 33 -8.43 6.52 -9.27
N TRP A 34 -7.39 6.90 -10.02
CA TRP A 34 -7.53 7.46 -11.36
C TRP A 34 -8.42 8.72 -11.38
N ALA A 35 -8.52 9.35 -12.56
CA ALA A 35 -9.16 10.66 -12.71
C ALA A 35 -10.64 10.68 -12.27
N ASP A 36 -11.45 9.74 -12.77
CA ASP A 36 -12.90 9.75 -12.53
C ASP A 36 -13.26 9.62 -11.06
N LYS A 37 -12.55 8.77 -10.31
CA LYS A 37 -12.78 8.61 -8.87
C LYS A 37 -12.18 9.77 -8.09
N ALA A 38 -10.99 10.25 -8.46
CA ALA A 38 -10.35 11.40 -7.82
C ALA A 38 -11.22 12.66 -7.91
N HIS A 39 -11.86 12.91 -9.07
CA HIS A 39 -12.79 14.03 -9.24
C HIS A 39 -14.03 13.97 -8.34
N GLN A 40 -14.39 12.77 -7.87
CA GLN A 40 -15.52 12.57 -6.95
C GLN A 40 -15.10 12.63 -5.47
N MET A 41 -13.79 12.66 -5.19
CA MET A 41 -13.23 12.70 -3.84
C MET A 41 -12.93 14.14 -3.44
N GLY A 42 -13.83 14.76 -2.67
CA GLY A 42 -13.70 16.15 -2.23
C GLY A 42 -12.46 16.44 -1.36
N ASP A 43 -11.82 15.41 -0.84
CA ASP A 43 -10.61 15.45 -0.03
C ASP A 43 -9.32 15.05 -0.79
N MET A 44 -9.40 14.74 -2.08
CA MET A 44 -8.23 14.37 -2.91
C MET A 44 -7.39 15.59 -3.34
N GLY A 45 -7.86 16.81 -3.07
CA GLY A 45 -7.20 18.04 -3.46
C GLY A 45 -7.58 18.49 -4.88
N THR A 46 -6.60 18.79 -5.72
CA THR A 46 -6.85 19.21 -7.11
C THR A 46 -7.13 18.00 -8.02
N ALA A 47 -7.73 18.26 -9.19
CA ALA A 47 -8.14 17.24 -10.15
C ALA A 47 -7.04 16.23 -10.54
N ASP A 48 -5.77 16.66 -10.59
CA ASP A 48 -4.63 15.85 -11.02
C ASP A 48 -3.74 15.38 -9.87
N GLU A 49 -4.08 15.67 -8.61
CA GLU A 49 -3.21 15.35 -7.46
C GLU A 49 -2.98 13.84 -7.30
N TRP A 50 -3.94 13.02 -7.75
CA TRP A 50 -3.81 11.55 -7.78
C TRP A 50 -2.63 11.04 -8.59
N ARG A 51 -2.10 11.81 -9.54
CA ARG A 51 -0.93 11.41 -10.34
C ARG A 51 0.37 11.40 -9.53
N LYS A 52 0.38 12.04 -8.36
CA LYS A 52 1.55 12.14 -7.49
C LYS A 52 1.53 11.09 -6.37
N THR A 53 0.54 10.21 -6.35
CA THR A 53 0.36 9.22 -5.29
C THR A 53 0.09 7.84 -5.87
N VAL A 54 0.53 6.82 -5.13
CA VAL A 54 0.16 5.43 -5.33
C VAL A 54 0.08 4.78 -3.95
N CYS A 55 -0.95 3.99 -3.72
CA CYS A 55 -1.13 3.24 -2.47
C CYS A 55 -0.53 1.85 -2.64
N ILE A 56 0.37 1.49 -1.71
CA ILE A 56 0.88 0.14 -1.52
C ILE A 56 0.51 -0.27 -0.11
N GLU A 57 -0.47 -1.16 0.04
CA GLU A 57 -1.13 -1.41 1.32
C GLU A 57 -0.80 -2.82 1.84
N THR A 58 -0.39 -2.87 3.10
CA THR A 58 -0.18 -4.10 3.87
C THR A 58 -1.52 -4.58 4.40
N ALA A 59 -2.06 -5.69 3.88
CA ALA A 59 -3.45 -6.07 4.14
C ALA A 59 -3.66 -7.57 4.37
N ASN A 60 -4.69 -7.89 5.15
CA ASN A 60 -5.34 -9.19 5.21
C ASN A 60 -6.74 -9.03 4.62
N ALA A 61 -6.87 -9.24 3.32
CA ALA A 61 -8.09 -8.99 2.55
C ALA A 61 -8.58 -10.26 1.84
N MET A 62 -9.89 -10.32 1.57
CA MET A 62 -10.56 -11.42 0.87
C MET A 62 -10.27 -12.77 1.56
N GLU A 63 -9.67 -13.73 0.85
CA GLU A 63 -9.31 -15.05 1.37
C GLU A 63 -8.25 -15.02 2.49
N ASN A 64 -7.57 -13.90 2.69
CA ASN A 64 -6.54 -13.74 3.73
C ASN A 64 -7.11 -13.25 5.07
N SER A 65 -8.43 -13.35 5.28
CA SER A 65 -9.05 -12.99 6.56
C SER A 65 -8.46 -13.82 7.71
N ILE A 66 -8.21 -13.18 8.85
CA ILE A 66 -7.63 -13.81 10.04
C ILE A 66 -8.69 -13.88 11.14
N VAL A 67 -8.77 -15.00 11.86
CA VAL A 67 -9.57 -15.13 13.09
C VAL A 67 -8.66 -14.93 14.29
N VAL A 68 -8.98 -13.97 15.15
CA VAL A 68 -8.25 -13.70 16.40
C VAL A 68 -9.10 -14.21 17.57
N ASN A 69 -8.64 -15.28 18.21
CA ASN A 69 -9.33 -15.91 19.34
C ASN A 69 -9.13 -15.12 20.65
N PRO A 70 -9.90 -15.38 21.71
CA PRO A 70 -9.69 -14.77 23.02
C PRO A 70 -8.24 -14.91 23.50
N ASN A 71 -7.69 -13.82 24.04
CA ASN A 71 -6.30 -13.71 24.51
C ASN A 71 -5.23 -13.88 23.42
N GLN A 72 -5.59 -13.78 22.14
CA GLN A 72 -4.63 -13.74 21.03
C GLN A 72 -4.49 -12.32 20.49
N THR A 73 -3.33 -12.05 19.89
CA THR A 73 -3.02 -10.81 19.18
C THR A 73 -2.53 -11.15 17.79
N HIS A 74 -2.98 -10.39 16.80
CA HIS A 74 -2.43 -10.41 15.46
C HIS A 74 -1.97 -8.99 15.11
N THR A 75 -0.73 -8.87 14.63
CA THR A 75 -0.08 -7.60 14.34
C THR A 75 0.27 -7.54 12.88
N LEU A 76 -0.14 -6.46 12.22
CA LEU A 76 0.33 -6.09 10.88
C LEU A 76 1.36 -4.99 11.04
N THR A 77 2.49 -5.13 10.33
CA THR A 77 3.55 -4.13 10.32
C THR A 77 3.87 -3.74 8.89
N ALA A 78 3.99 -2.43 8.66
CA ALA A 78 4.53 -1.85 7.44
C ALA A 78 5.72 -0.97 7.79
N GLU A 79 6.85 -1.21 7.13
CA GLU A 79 8.08 -0.43 7.30
C GLU A 79 8.44 0.20 5.95
N TYR A 80 8.76 1.49 5.99
CA TYR A 80 9.04 2.28 4.80
C TYR A 80 10.50 2.74 4.81
N SER A 81 11.22 2.48 3.73
CA SER A 81 12.55 3.02 3.50
C SER A 81 12.66 3.64 2.11
N VAL A 82 13.51 4.67 2.00
CA VAL A 82 13.93 5.25 0.72
C VAL A 82 15.34 4.74 0.43
N GLU A 83 15.53 4.22 -0.76
CA GLU A 83 16.77 3.60 -1.24
C GLU A 83 17.24 4.31 -2.51
N ASP A 84 18.55 4.36 -2.70
CA ASP A 84 19.14 4.79 -3.98
C ASP A 84 18.91 3.72 -5.07
N PHE A 85 19.02 4.15 -6.33
CA PHE A 85 18.90 3.25 -7.48
C PHE A 85 20.01 2.21 -7.58
#